data_AF-Z9JVT3-F1
#
_entry.id   AF-Z9JVT3-F1
#
_cell.length_a   1.000
_cell.length_b   1.000
_cell.length_c   1.000
_cell.angle_alpha   90.00
_cell.angle_beta   90.00
_cell.angle_gamma   90.00
#
_symmetry.space_group_name_H-M   'P 1'
#
loop_
_entity.id
_entity.type
_entity.pdbx_description
1 polymer ?
#
loop_
_entity_poly.entity_id
_entity_poly.type
_entity_poly.pdbx_seq_one_letter_code
_entity_poly.pdbx_strand_id
1 'polypeptide(L)'
;MEHITVAGHPEPVAMSATAARLLRERLEQARDRRGDADAEAYETRIGQRIGVLLEGGMASIDMATMRAVADFVETPEEPEDAEPTGLGKVFKGINERLERRGYRGP
;
A
#
# COMPACT_ATOMS: atom_id res chain seq x y z
N MET A 1 18.51 7.80 -4.29
CA MET A 1 17.64 6.74 -3.75
C MET A 1 18.20 6.33 -2.42
N GLU A 2 17.36 6.28 -1.40
CA GLU A 2 17.69 5.83 -0.05
C GLU A 2 17.21 4.40 0.14
N HIS A 3 17.91 3.61 0.95
CA HIS A 3 17.45 2.27 1.34
C HIS A 3 17.07 2.33 2.81
N ILE A 4 15.78 2.16 3.09
CA ILE A 4 15.24 2.32 4.45
C ILE A 4 14.60 1.01 4.89
N THR A 5 14.92 0.61 6.11
CA THR A 5 14.23 -0.48 6.81
C THR A 5 12.87 -0.01 7.25
N VAL A 6 11.82 -0.73 6.87
CA VAL A 6 10.43 -0.44 7.27
C VAL A 6 9.91 -1.65 8.01
N ALA A 7 9.29 -1.45 9.17
CA ALA A 7 8.66 -2.54 9.89
C ALA A 7 7.68 -3.31 8.98
N GLY A 8 7.68 -4.64 9.04
CA GLY A 8 6.84 -5.49 8.19
C GLY A 8 7.41 -5.79 6.80
N HIS A 9 8.61 -5.33 6.46
CA HIS A 9 9.34 -5.76 5.26
C HIS A 9 10.75 -6.27 5.62
N PRO A 10 11.18 -7.45 5.14
CA PRO A 10 12.42 -8.09 5.60
C PRO A 10 13.71 -7.44 5.07
N GLU A 11 13.66 -6.78 3.91
CA GLU A 11 14.83 -6.16 3.27
C GLU A 11 14.75 -4.63 3.31
N PRO A 12 15.87 -3.90 3.18
CA PRO A 12 15.82 -2.45 3.00
C PRO A 12 15.13 -2.07 1.69
N VAL A 13 14.12 -1.19 1.77
CA VAL A 13 13.34 -0.74 0.61
C VAL A 13 14.05 0.43 -0.07
N ALA A 14 14.28 0.31 -1.38
CA ALA A 14 14.73 1.43 -2.21
C ALA A 14 13.60 2.46 -2.34
N MET A 15 13.81 3.68 -1.86
CA MET A 15 12.82 4.75 -1.89
C MET A 15 13.43 6.13 -2.20
N SER A 16 12.60 7.03 -2.72
CA SER A 16 13.01 8.43 -2.92
C SER A 16 13.15 9.14 -1.57
N ALA A 17 14.02 10.15 -1.49
CA ALA A 17 14.19 10.94 -0.25
C ALA A 17 12.89 11.61 0.20
N THR A 18 12.03 12.01 -0.75
CA THR A 18 10.72 12.59 -0.47
C THR A 18 9.71 11.56 0.05
N ALA A 19 9.74 10.32 -0.44
CA ALA A 19 8.92 9.23 0.09
C ALA A 19 9.36 8.85 1.50
N ALA A 20 10.67 8.71 1.72
CA ALA A 20 11.27 8.48 3.01
C ALA A 20 10.86 9.54 4.05
N ARG A 21 10.92 10.82 3.67
CA ARG A 21 10.51 11.93 4.54
C ARG A 21 9.03 11.85 4.88
N LEU A 22 8.17 11.59 3.89
CA LEU A 22 6.73 11.43 4.11
C LEU A 22 6.42 10.27 5.08
N LEU A 23 7.09 9.14 4.95
CA LEU A 23 6.92 8.01 5.86
C LEU A 23 7.25 8.41 7.31
N ARG A 24 8.38 9.08 7.53
CA ARG A 24 8.79 9.55 8.87
C ARG A 24 7.79 10.55 9.45
N GLU A 25 7.37 11.54 8.65
CA GLU A 25 6.37 12.54 9.06
C GLU A 25 5.04 11.87 9.46
N ARG A 26 4.57 10.86 8.72
CA ARG A 26 3.34 10.14 9.04
C ARG A 26 3.48 9.29 10.31
N LEU A 27 4.62 8.66 10.52
CA LEU A 27 4.89 7.89 11.74
C LEU A 27 4.96 8.78 12.97
N GLU A 28 5.63 9.93 12.88
CA GLU A 28 5.65 10.93 13.95
C GLU A 28 4.25 11.42 14.29
N GLN A 29 3.43 11.76 13.27
CA GLN A 29 2.04 12.13 13.49
C GLN A 29 1.20 11.01 14.11
N ALA A 30 1.46 9.75 13.76
CA ALA A 30 0.78 8.61 14.36
C ALA A 30 1.15 8.46 15.84
N ARG A 31 2.45 8.60 16.17
CA ARG A 31 2.94 8.59 17.56
C ARG A 31 2.30 9.70 18.38
N ASP A 32 2.29 10.92 17.86
CA ASP A 32 1.75 12.09 18.56
C ASP A 32 0.24 11.98 18.81
N ARG A 33 -0.52 11.42 17.86
CA ARG A 33 -1.99 11.37 17.94
C ARG A 33 -2.53 10.14 18.65
N ARG A 34 -1.87 8.99 18.49
CA ARG A 34 -2.40 7.67 18.88
C ARG A 34 -1.44 6.88 19.79
N GLY A 35 -0.18 7.30 19.88
CA GLY A 35 0.85 6.65 20.68
C GLY A 35 1.76 5.72 19.88
N ASP A 36 2.82 5.25 20.53
CA ASP A 36 3.88 4.48 19.90
C ASP A 36 3.39 3.15 19.30
N ALA A 37 2.51 2.44 20.02
CA ALA A 37 1.96 1.16 19.57
C ALA A 37 1.19 1.29 18.25
N ASP A 38 0.39 2.35 18.10
CA ASP A 38 -0.35 2.63 16.87
C ASP A 38 0.58 3.04 15.72
N ALA A 39 1.67 3.75 16.01
CA ALA A 39 2.67 4.08 15.00
C ALA A 39 3.43 2.86 14.50
N GLU A 40 3.80 1.94 15.40
CA GLU A 40 4.46 0.67 15.04
C GLU A 40 3.53 -0.23 14.21
N ALA A 41 2.25 -0.32 14.60
CA ALA A 41 1.25 -1.05 13.83
C ALA A 41 1.03 -0.42 12.44
N TYR A 42 1.00 0.91 12.37
CA TYR A 42 0.91 1.65 11.11
C TYR A 42 2.12 1.39 10.21
N GLU A 43 3.34 1.45 10.75
CA GLU A 43 4.56 1.15 10.01
C GLU A 43 4.54 -0.28 9.44
N THR A 44 4.11 -1.24 10.25
CA THR A 44 4.01 -2.65 9.86
C THR A 44 3.07 -2.84 8.67
N ARG A 45 1.89 -2.21 8.71
CA ARG A 45 0.93 -2.26 7.58
C ARG A 45 1.49 -1.62 6.32
N ILE A 46 2.23 -0.51 6.46
CA ILE A 46 2.94 0.11 5.34
C ILE A 46 3.96 -0.86 4.75
N GLY A 47 4.82 -1.48 5.57
CA GLY A 47 5.86 -2.39 5.08
C GLY A 47 5.28 -3.61 4.36
N GLN A 48 4.19 -4.18 4.87
CA GLN A 48 3.46 -5.26 4.19
C GLN A 48 2.94 -4.79 2.82
N ARG A 49 2.34 -3.61 2.74
CA ARG A 49 1.82 -3.07 1.48
C ARG A 49 2.94 -2.78 0.47
N ILE A 50 4.07 -2.26 0.94
CA ILE A 50 5.26 -2.05 0.11
C ILE A 50 5.76 -3.39 -0.42
N GLY A 51 5.82 -4.43 0.42
CA GLY A 51 6.21 -5.79 -0.01
C GLY A 51 5.38 -6.27 -1.20
N VAL A 52 4.05 -6.15 -1.12
CA VAL A 52 3.15 -6.52 -2.23
C VAL A 52 3.45 -5.74 -3.52
N LEU A 53 3.78 -4.45 -3.43
CA LEU A 53 4.12 -3.64 -4.60
C LEU A 53 5.45 -4.06 -5.23
N LEU A 54 6.46 -4.35 -4.40
CA LEU A 54 7.78 -4.81 -4.86
C LEU A 54 7.70 -6.20 -5.49
N GLU A 55 6.96 -7.13 -4.88
CA GLU A 55 6.66 -8.45 -5.46
C GLU A 55 5.91 -8.33 -6.80
N GLY A 56 5.07 -7.30 -6.94
CA GLY A 56 4.40 -6.94 -8.19
C GLY A 56 5.31 -6.36 -9.28
N GLY A 57 6.62 -6.29 -9.05
CA GLY A 57 7.63 -5.85 -10.02
C GLY A 57 8.00 -4.36 -9.94
N MET A 58 7.55 -3.66 -8.91
CA MET A 58 7.99 -2.28 -8.67
C MET A 58 9.45 -2.28 -8.17
N ALA A 59 10.31 -1.47 -8.80
CA ALA A 59 11.73 -1.43 -8.44
C ALA A 59 12.02 -0.55 -7.22
N SER A 60 11.18 0.45 -6.94
CA SER A 60 11.38 1.39 -5.83
C SER A 60 10.13 2.19 -5.52
N ILE A 61 10.07 2.78 -4.31
CA ILE A 61 8.95 3.61 -3.86
C ILE A 61 9.25 5.10 -4.05
N ASP A 62 8.41 5.78 -4.83
CA ASP A 62 8.43 7.24 -4.98
C ASP A 62 7.38 7.92 -4.08
N MET A 63 7.34 9.25 -4.12
CA MET A 63 6.43 10.04 -3.28
C MET A 63 4.96 9.75 -3.58
N ALA A 64 4.59 9.61 -4.86
CA ALA A 64 3.22 9.38 -5.27
C ALA A 64 2.73 8.01 -4.78
N THR A 65 3.58 6.99 -4.91
CA THR A 65 3.32 5.64 -4.42
C THR A 65 3.22 5.63 -2.90
N MET A 66 4.15 6.27 -2.19
CA MET A 66 4.12 6.33 -0.73
C MET A 66 2.86 7.03 -0.21
N ARG A 67 2.40 8.09 -0.89
CA ARG A 67 1.13 8.74 -0.55
C ARG A 67 -0.05 7.79 -0.72
N ALA A 68 -0.13 7.09 -1.85
CA ALA A 68 -1.19 6.12 -2.10
C ALA A 68 -1.18 4.97 -1.07
N VAL A 69 0.00 4.49 -0.66
CA VAL A 69 0.14 3.47 0.38
C VAL A 69 -0.30 3.99 1.74
N ALA A 70 0.13 5.18 2.13
CA ALA A 70 -0.27 5.80 3.39
C ALA A 70 -1.79 5.99 3.46
N ASP A 71 -2.39 6.53 2.40
CA ASP A 71 -3.84 6.76 2.31
C ASP A 71 -4.62 5.43 2.35
N PHE A 72 -4.10 4.37 1.69
CA PHE A 72 -4.69 3.03 1.74
C PHE A 72 -4.69 2.45 3.16
N VAL A 73 -3.58 2.56 3.90
CA VAL A 73 -3.47 2.02 5.27
C VAL A 73 -4.31 2.82 6.28
N GLU A 74 -4.54 4.11 6.04
CA GLU A 74 -5.38 4.96 6.88
C GLU A 74 -6.89 4.80 6.60
N THR A 75 -7.25 4.23 5.44
CA THR A 75 -8.65 3.97 5.11
C THR A 75 -9.13 2.77 5.93
N PRO A 76 -10.10 2.95 6.86
CA PRO A 76 -10.67 1.82 7.57
C PRO A 76 -11.29 0.85 6.55
N GLU A 77 -11.03 -0.44 6.70
CA GLU A 77 -11.71 -1.46 5.91
C GLU A 77 -13.22 -1.28 6.13
N GLU A 78 -13.97 -1.10 5.04
CA GLU A 78 -15.43 -1.08 5.13
C GLU A 78 -15.87 -2.40 5.74
N PRO A 79 -16.76 -2.39 6.75
CA PRO A 79 -17.24 -3.63 7.35
C PRO A 79 -17.87 -4.49 6.25
N GLU A 80 -17.57 -5.79 6.26
CA GLU A 80 -17.95 -6.77 5.24
C GLU A 80 -19.48 -6.94 5.07
N ASP A 81 -20.29 -6.22 5.85
CA ASP A 81 -21.75 -6.14 5.77
C ASP A 81 -22.30 -4.78 5.27
N ALA A 82 -21.45 -3.88 4.79
CA ALA A 82 -21.92 -2.69 4.09
C ALA A 82 -22.28 -3.05 2.64
N GLU A 83 -23.58 -2.97 2.30
CA GLU A 83 -24.05 -3.05 0.91
C GLU A 83 -23.17 -2.18 0.00
N PRO A 84 -22.69 -2.69 -1.15
CA PRO A 84 -21.65 -2.02 -1.93
C PRO A 84 -22.17 -0.74 -2.59
N THR A 85 -22.08 0.38 -1.89
CA THR A 85 -22.36 1.70 -2.47
C THR A 85 -21.17 2.18 -3.27
N GLY A 86 -21.14 1.74 -4.53
CA GLY A 86 -20.70 2.53 -5.69
C GLY A 86 -19.34 3.21 -5.58
N LEU A 87 -18.27 2.47 -5.88
CA LEU A 87 -17.06 2.90 -6.62
C LEU A 87 -16.05 1.74 -6.78
N GLY A 88 -16.16 0.67 -5.98
CA GLY A 88 -15.31 -0.53 -6.06
C GLY A 88 -15.53 -1.47 -7.25
N LYS A 89 -16.48 -1.19 -8.16
CA LYS A 89 -16.76 -2.07 -9.33
C LYS A 89 -15.82 -1.88 -10.53
N VAL A 90 -15.00 -0.82 -10.57
CA VAL A 90 -14.23 -0.52 -11.79
C VAL A 90 -12.93 -1.35 -11.88
N PHE A 91 -12.30 -1.70 -10.76
CA PHE A 91 -11.04 -2.47 -10.79
C PHE A 91 -11.24 -3.98 -10.93
N LYS A 92 -12.40 -4.52 -10.53
CA LYS A 92 -12.68 -5.97 -10.65
C LYS A 92 -12.96 -6.41 -12.10
N GLY A 93 -13.42 -5.50 -12.96
CA GLY A 93 -13.77 -5.81 -14.35
C GLY A 93 -12.60 -5.87 -15.35
N ILE A 94 -11.38 -5.48 -14.96
CA ILE A 94 -10.21 -5.49 -15.86
C ILE A 94 -9.56 -6.88 -15.90
N ASN A 95 -9.47 -7.59 -14.76
CA ASN A 95 -8.95 -8.96 -14.73
C ASN A 95 -9.85 -9.94 -15.50
N GLU A 96 -11.17 -9.81 -15.37
CA GLU A 96 -12.14 -10.71 -16.00
C GLU A 96 -12.17 -10.59 -17.54
N ARG A 97 -11.67 -9.47 -18.10
CA ARG A 97 -11.65 -9.22 -19.55
C ARG A 97 -10.38 -9.74 -20.23
N LEU A 98 -9.31 -10.03 -19.48
CA LEU A 98 -8.07 -10.61 -20.00
C LEU A 98 -8.14 -12.14 -20.08
N GLU A 99 -8.84 -12.81 -19.16
CA GLU A 99 -9.02 -14.27 -19.17
C GLU A 99 -9.90 -14.77 -20.32
N ARG A 100 -10.74 -13.91 -20.90
CA ARG A 100 -11.66 -14.29 -21.98
C ARG A 100 -11.01 -14.29 -23.37
N ARG A 101 -9.71 -13.96 -23.49
CA ARG A 101 -8.97 -13.94 -24.77
C ARG A 101 -7.91 -15.05 -24.83
N GLY A 102 -8.28 -16.26 -24.41
CA GLY A 102 -7.31 -17.34 -24.30
C GLY A 102 -7.87 -18.76 -24.18
N TYR A 103 -8.99 -19.14 -24.81
CA TYR A 103 -9.23 -20.56 -25.11
C TYR A 103 -10.30 -20.84 -26.19
N ARG A 104 -9.79 -21.29 -27.34
CA ARG A 104 -10.27 -22.40 -28.20
C ARG A 104 -11.49 -22.21 -29.12
N GLY A 105 -11.22 -22.54 -30.40
CA GLY A 105 -12.16 -22.66 -31.52
C GLY A 105 -13.19 -23.78 -31.36
N PRO A 106 -14.06 -23.93 -32.36
CA PRO A 106 -13.71 -24.66 -33.59
C PRO A 106 -13.48 -23.77 -34.81
#